data_AF-A0A345HR86-F1
#
_entry.id   AF-A0A345HR86-F1
#
_cell.length_a   1.000
_cell.length_b   1.000
_cell.length_c   1.000
_cell.angle_alpha   90.00
_cell.angle_beta   90.00
_cell.angle_gamma   90.00
#
_symmetry.space_group_name_H-M   'P 1'
#
loop_
_entity.id
_entity.type
_entity.pdbx_description
1 polymer ?
#
loop_
_entity_poly.entity_id
_entity_poly.type
_entity_poly.pdbx_seq_one_letter_code
_entity_poly.pdbx_strand_id
1 'polypeptide(L)'
;MPQGRRRPGGPPPWRRASLLACITAVTVLGVVLCVRLFTTGETARERAPGADCSETLSPGAYGPCVRQLQLNLRRHSLDLPVDASFGPITRARVAAFQAASQLPVTGVVDATTKEAIDHQDSPIAAQADRWGPDRVEQHLRAIFPEAPETAVALIRCLSNLDPMWVRQTDEEVRTDEGEPTTWRWGLFQLTDQQIKDSGGSRRSALDPEWNIRAGRDFWERNQGFGSSTCH
;
A
#
# COMPACT_ATOMS: atom_id res chain seq x y z
N MET A 1 -77.94 50.67 -6.97
CA MET A 1 -78.64 51.21 -8.14
C MET A 1 -77.62 51.75 -9.13
N PRO A 2 -77.84 51.56 -10.43
CA PRO A 2 -76.91 51.84 -11.53
C PRO A 2 -77.20 53.21 -12.15
N GLN A 3 -76.41 53.62 -13.14
CA GLN A 3 -76.78 54.34 -14.39
C GLN A 3 -75.43 54.68 -15.06
N GLY A 4 -75.16 54.51 -16.34
CA GLY A 4 -76.01 54.32 -17.51
C GLY A 4 -75.18 54.85 -18.68
N ARG A 5 -74.90 54.00 -19.67
CA ARG A 5 -73.97 54.22 -20.79
C ARG A 5 -74.41 55.34 -21.74
N ARG A 6 -73.42 55.96 -22.42
CA ARG A 6 -73.51 56.28 -23.87
C ARG A 6 -72.18 55.99 -24.59
N ARG A 7 -72.26 55.17 -25.64
CA ARG A 7 -71.35 55.02 -26.80
C ARG A 7 -71.84 56.02 -27.90
N PRO A 8 -71.22 56.23 -29.10
CA PRO A 8 -70.25 55.37 -29.80
C PRO A 8 -69.16 56.08 -30.64
N GLY A 9 -68.19 55.30 -31.13
CA GLY A 9 -67.34 55.63 -32.28
C GLY A 9 -66.85 54.33 -32.92
N GLY A 10 -67.55 53.86 -33.95
CA GLY A 10 -67.17 52.68 -34.75
C GLY A 10 -66.26 53.05 -35.93
N PRO A 11 -65.46 52.10 -36.46
CA PRO A 11 -64.27 52.37 -37.26
C PRO A 11 -64.56 52.51 -38.77
N PRO A 12 -63.70 53.19 -39.56
CA PRO A 12 -63.80 53.18 -41.00
C PRO A 12 -63.26 51.85 -41.60
N PRO A 13 -63.92 51.30 -42.62
CA PRO A 13 -63.59 50.01 -43.21
C PRO A 13 -62.93 50.12 -44.59
N TRP A 14 -61.70 49.66 -44.74
CA TRP A 14 -61.19 49.09 -46.00
C TRP A 14 -59.97 48.23 -45.69
N ARG A 15 -60.19 46.93 -45.61
CA ARG A 15 -59.59 45.93 -46.50
C ARG A 15 -58.06 46.00 -46.53
N ARG A 16 -57.35 45.12 -45.84
CA ARG A 16 -57.15 43.67 -46.12
C ARG A 16 -55.66 43.53 -46.41
N ALA A 17 -54.90 42.89 -45.52
CA ALA A 17 -53.94 41.86 -45.91
C ALA A 17 -53.33 41.25 -44.65
N SER A 18 -53.75 40.03 -44.39
CA SER A 18 -53.01 38.94 -43.77
C SER A 18 -51.53 39.18 -43.56
N LEU A 19 -51.09 39.12 -42.30
CA LEU A 19 -49.85 38.45 -41.95
C LEU A 19 -50.10 37.66 -40.66
N LEU A 20 -50.45 36.38 -40.87
CA LEU A 20 -50.02 35.31 -39.98
C LEU A 20 -48.51 35.43 -39.83
N ALA A 21 -48.03 35.57 -38.60
CA ALA A 21 -46.89 34.85 -38.03
C ALA A 21 -46.39 35.58 -36.78
N CYS A 22 -45.86 34.79 -35.83
CA CYS A 22 -44.88 35.22 -34.82
C CYS A 22 -45.37 35.72 -33.45
N ILE A 23 -46.37 35.11 -32.81
CA ILE A 23 -46.50 35.21 -31.34
C ILE A 23 -46.86 33.87 -30.69
N THR A 24 -46.03 32.83 -30.87
CA THR A 24 -45.89 31.71 -29.92
C THR A 24 -44.49 31.07 -29.99
N ALA A 25 -43.45 31.84 -30.27
CA ALA A 25 -42.09 31.31 -30.42
C ALA A 25 -41.01 32.10 -29.66
N VAL A 26 -41.39 32.93 -28.67
CA VAL A 26 -40.43 33.75 -27.91
C VAL A 26 -40.38 33.40 -26.42
N THR A 27 -41.34 32.64 -25.85
CA THR A 27 -41.32 32.29 -24.42
C THR A 27 -40.71 30.93 -24.09
N VAL A 28 -40.55 30.01 -25.06
CA VAL A 28 -39.94 28.70 -24.81
C VAL A 28 -38.43 28.68 -25.12
N LEU A 29 -37.93 29.56 -26.01
CA LEU A 29 -36.52 29.55 -26.39
C LEU A 29 -35.61 30.34 -25.42
N GLY A 30 -36.13 31.40 -24.78
CA GLY A 30 -35.37 32.22 -23.84
C GLY A 30 -35.07 31.54 -22.49
N VAL A 31 -36.00 30.72 -21.98
CA VAL A 31 -35.80 29.96 -20.74
C VAL A 31 -34.91 28.74 -20.98
N VAL A 32 -35.03 28.08 -22.14
CA VAL A 32 -34.17 26.93 -22.50
C VAL A 32 -32.72 27.37 -22.69
N LEU A 33 -32.45 28.57 -23.22
CA LEU A 33 -31.09 29.10 -23.33
C LEU A 33 -30.51 29.49 -21.95
N CYS A 34 -31.34 29.96 -21.02
CA CYS A 34 -30.90 30.28 -19.65
C CYS A 34 -30.59 29.02 -18.83
N VAL A 35 -31.35 27.93 -19.01
CA VAL A 35 -31.07 26.64 -18.36
C VAL A 35 -29.87 25.92 -19.01
N ARG A 36 -29.59 26.13 -20.30
CA ARG A 36 -28.43 25.54 -21.00
C ARG A 36 -27.11 26.26 -20.71
N LEU A 37 -27.12 27.50 -20.22
CA LEU A 37 -25.91 28.26 -19.90
C LEU A 37 -25.42 28.10 -18.44
N PHE A 38 -26.18 27.43 -17.58
CA PHE A 38 -25.87 27.31 -16.15
C PHE A 38 -25.57 25.89 -15.64
N THR A 39 -25.56 24.85 -16.50
CA THR A 39 -25.29 23.47 -16.06
C THR A 39 -23.94 22.89 -16.50
N THR A 40 -22.99 23.72 -16.93
CA THR A 40 -21.57 23.34 -16.88
C THR A 40 -20.92 24.01 -15.67
N GLY A 41 -21.52 23.79 -14.51
CA GLY A 41 -20.71 23.70 -13.29
C GLY A 41 -19.90 22.42 -13.40
N GLU A 42 -18.89 22.43 -14.27
CA GLU A 42 -17.80 21.49 -14.19
C GLU A 42 -17.17 21.82 -12.84
N THR A 43 -17.58 21.11 -11.80
CA THR A 43 -16.82 21.03 -10.57
C THR A 43 -15.50 20.44 -11.03
N ALA A 44 -14.57 21.31 -11.43
CA ALA A 44 -13.16 21.05 -11.35
C ALA A 44 -13.01 20.48 -9.96
N ARG A 45 -12.83 19.16 -9.90
CA ARG A 45 -12.56 18.45 -8.67
C ARG A 45 -11.24 19.05 -8.24
N GLU A 46 -11.33 20.09 -7.42
CA GLU A 46 -10.20 20.76 -6.82
C GLU A 46 -9.48 19.66 -6.06
N ARG A 47 -8.44 19.13 -6.71
CA ARG A 47 -7.61 18.08 -6.14
C ARG A 47 -7.03 18.76 -4.92
N ALA A 48 -7.49 18.35 -3.74
CA ALA A 48 -7.03 18.91 -2.49
C ALA A 48 -5.50 19.05 -2.58
N PRO A 49 -4.91 20.22 -2.30
CA PRO A 49 -3.47 20.33 -2.23
C PRO A 49 -2.98 19.36 -1.14
N GLY A 50 -2.45 18.22 -1.57
CA GLY A 50 -2.11 17.07 -0.73
C GLY A 50 -2.60 15.76 -1.36
N ALA A 51 -1.76 14.87 -1.87
CA ALA A 51 -0.31 14.79 -1.83
C ALA A 51 0.12 14.08 -3.12
N ASP A 52 0.83 14.77 -4.00
CA ASP A 52 1.59 14.07 -5.04
C ASP A 52 2.81 13.46 -4.35
N CYS A 53 2.75 12.17 -4.06
CA CYS A 53 3.81 11.45 -3.35
C CYS A 53 4.92 11.04 -4.32
N SER A 54 5.39 11.97 -5.13
CA SER A 54 6.44 11.76 -6.13
C SER A 54 7.85 11.75 -5.52
N GLU A 55 8.06 12.43 -4.39
CA GLU A 55 9.36 12.51 -3.67
C GLU A 55 9.77 11.21 -2.96
N THR A 56 11.04 10.82 -3.09
CA THR A 56 11.62 9.65 -2.40
C THR A 56 11.37 9.71 -0.90
N LEU A 57 10.84 8.62 -0.32
CA LEU A 57 10.61 8.52 1.13
C LEU A 57 11.73 7.72 1.79
N SER A 58 12.33 8.26 2.85
CA SER A 58 13.44 7.67 3.58
C SER A 58 13.20 7.73 5.10
N PRO A 59 13.99 7.00 5.91
CA PRO A 59 13.89 7.06 7.36
C PRO A 59 13.90 8.50 7.90
N GLY A 60 13.01 8.78 8.85
CA GLY A 60 12.80 10.12 9.41
C GLY A 60 11.78 10.98 8.65
N ALA A 61 11.37 10.59 7.43
CA ALA A 61 10.24 11.23 6.75
C ALA A 61 8.93 11.06 7.55
N TYR A 62 8.03 12.03 7.43
CA TYR A 62 6.72 11.99 8.09
C TYR A 62 5.63 12.66 7.23
N GLY A 63 4.38 12.35 7.51
CA GLY A 63 3.22 13.00 6.90
C GLY A 63 2.41 12.11 5.94
N PRO A 64 1.51 12.72 5.14
CA PRO A 64 0.50 11.99 4.37
C PRO A 64 1.08 10.94 3.41
N CYS A 65 2.23 11.20 2.79
CA CYS A 65 2.86 10.25 1.88
C CYS A 65 3.42 9.01 2.58
N VAL A 66 3.94 9.17 3.81
CA VAL A 66 4.36 8.02 4.62
C VAL A 66 3.15 7.22 5.08
N ARG A 67 2.05 7.88 5.46
CA ARG A 67 0.78 7.20 5.75
C ARG A 67 0.30 6.38 4.56
N GLN A 68 0.35 6.94 3.35
CA GLN A 68 -0.04 6.23 2.12
C GLN A 68 0.87 5.03 1.87
N LEU A 69 2.19 5.19 2.02
CA LEU A 69 3.15 4.08 1.94
C LEU A 69 2.80 2.95 2.92
N GLN A 70 2.55 3.28 4.19
CA GLN A 70 2.20 2.29 5.23
C GLN A 70 0.90 1.55 4.90
N LEU A 71 -0.11 2.27 4.39
CA LEU A 71 -1.35 1.66 3.92
C LEU A 71 -1.11 0.72 2.73
N ASN A 72 -0.27 1.10 1.78
CA ASN A 72 0.06 0.26 0.64
C ASN A 72 0.83 -1.00 1.08
N LEU A 73 1.82 -0.87 1.98
CA LEU A 73 2.54 -2.02 2.55
C LEU A 73 1.58 -3.00 3.25
N ARG A 74 0.59 -2.51 4.00
CA ARG A 74 -0.45 -3.38 4.59
C ARG A 74 -1.29 -4.12 3.56
N ARG A 75 -1.54 -3.55 2.38
CA ARG A 75 -2.25 -4.26 1.29
C ARG A 75 -1.44 -5.45 0.75
N HIS A 76 -0.13 -5.43 0.92
CA HIS A 76 0.75 -6.57 0.65
C HIS A 76 0.86 -7.56 1.80
N SER A 77 -0.02 -7.47 2.81
CA SER A 77 0.02 -8.28 4.03
C SER A 77 1.27 -8.07 4.88
N LEU A 78 1.94 -6.93 4.74
CA LEU A 78 3.04 -6.52 5.63
C LEU A 78 2.47 -5.71 6.79
N ASP A 79 2.37 -6.31 7.97
CA ASP A 79 1.81 -5.60 9.13
C ASP A 79 2.81 -4.60 9.74
N LEU A 80 2.32 -3.38 9.98
CA LEU A 80 3.05 -2.26 10.57
C LEU A 80 2.09 -1.16 11.05
N PRO A 81 2.48 -0.29 11.99
CA PRO A 81 1.70 0.89 12.35
C PRO A 81 1.48 1.85 11.17
N VAL A 82 0.31 2.52 11.15
CA VAL A 82 -0.01 3.58 10.18
C VAL A 82 -0.05 4.93 10.91
N ASP A 83 1.11 5.34 11.40
CA ASP A 83 1.32 6.53 12.22
C ASP A 83 1.81 7.76 11.42
N ALA A 84 1.98 7.61 10.10
CA ALA A 84 2.56 8.61 9.23
C ALA A 84 4.04 8.94 9.52
N SER A 85 4.77 8.07 10.22
CA SER A 85 6.21 8.19 10.50
C SER A 85 7.02 7.09 9.84
N PHE A 86 8.10 7.47 9.15
CA PHE A 86 9.03 6.53 8.54
C PHE A 86 10.08 6.12 9.58
N GLY A 87 9.61 5.35 10.57
CA GLY A 87 10.44 4.75 11.60
C GLY A 87 11.08 3.42 11.20
N PRO A 88 11.79 2.76 12.14
CA PRO A 88 12.49 1.50 11.89
C PRO A 88 11.59 0.36 11.37
N ILE A 89 10.36 0.25 11.89
CA ILE A 89 9.38 -0.77 11.44
C ILE A 89 8.99 -0.52 9.97
N THR A 90 8.68 0.73 9.61
CA THR A 90 8.38 1.09 8.22
C THR A 90 9.56 0.75 7.30
N ARG A 91 10.78 1.10 7.70
CA ARG A 91 12.01 0.78 6.96
C ARG A 91 12.21 -0.72 6.77
N ALA A 92 12.01 -1.51 7.82
CA ALA A 92 12.11 -2.95 7.77
C ALA A 92 11.08 -3.57 6.81
N ARG A 93 9.83 -3.08 6.80
CA ARG A 93 8.81 -3.55 5.85
C ARG A 93 9.11 -3.14 4.42
N VAL A 94 9.69 -1.96 4.18
CA VAL A 94 10.18 -1.56 2.86
C VAL A 94 11.30 -2.51 2.41
N ALA A 95 12.26 -2.83 3.28
CA ALA A 95 13.35 -3.76 2.96
C ALA A 95 12.82 -5.18 2.65
N ALA A 96 11.86 -5.68 3.44
CA ALA A 96 11.21 -6.96 3.19
C ALA A 96 10.47 -6.96 1.84
N PHE A 97 9.74 -5.89 1.55
CA PHE A 97 9.06 -5.72 0.26
C PHE A 97 10.06 -5.72 -0.90
N GLN A 98 11.13 -4.91 -0.81
CA GLN A 98 12.16 -4.83 -1.84
C GLN A 98 12.81 -6.19 -2.11
N ALA A 99 13.19 -6.92 -1.06
CA ALA A 99 13.78 -8.24 -1.20
C ALA A 99 12.82 -9.24 -1.86
N ALA A 100 11.56 -9.29 -1.43
CA ALA A 100 10.57 -10.16 -2.04
C ALA A 100 10.25 -9.76 -3.49
N SER A 101 10.24 -8.47 -3.80
CA SER A 101 10.05 -7.94 -5.15
C SER A 101 11.32 -7.95 -6.02
N GLN A 102 12.44 -8.50 -5.51
CA GLN A 102 13.74 -8.56 -6.21
C GLN A 102 14.28 -7.19 -6.62
N LEU A 103 13.98 -6.18 -5.82
CA LEU A 103 14.52 -4.82 -5.93
C LEU A 103 15.78 -4.67 -5.07
N PRO A 104 16.62 -3.64 -5.35
CA PRO A 104 17.68 -3.25 -4.43
C PRO A 104 17.12 -2.98 -3.03
N VAL A 105 17.68 -3.65 -2.01
CA VAL A 105 17.24 -3.52 -0.62
C VAL A 105 17.92 -2.30 0.01
N THR A 106 17.35 -1.12 -0.23
CA THR A 106 17.86 0.15 0.30
C THR A 106 17.15 0.54 1.61
N GLY A 107 15.94 0.02 1.84
CA GLY A 107 15.05 0.51 2.89
C GLY A 107 14.54 1.94 2.62
N VAL A 108 14.72 2.44 1.40
CA VAL A 108 14.28 3.75 0.92
C VAL A 108 13.30 3.53 -0.23
N VAL A 109 12.24 4.33 -0.28
CA VAL A 109 11.17 4.20 -1.28
C VAL A 109 11.39 5.22 -2.39
N ASP A 110 12.20 4.82 -3.38
CA ASP A 110 12.40 5.53 -4.63
C ASP A 110 11.26 5.31 -5.64
N ALA A 111 11.34 5.90 -6.82
CA ALA A 111 10.30 5.79 -7.84
C ALA A 111 10.01 4.33 -8.25
N THR A 112 11.06 3.52 -8.44
CA THR A 112 10.93 2.08 -8.77
C THR A 112 10.21 1.32 -7.66
N THR A 113 10.55 1.60 -6.39
CA THR A 113 9.90 0.95 -5.24
C THR A 113 8.43 1.37 -5.13
N LYS A 114 8.09 2.63 -5.41
CA LYS A 114 6.69 3.09 -5.41
C LYS A 114 5.85 2.40 -6.47
N GLU A 115 6.36 2.38 -7.70
CA GLU A 115 5.68 1.70 -8.81
C GLU A 115 5.40 0.25 -8.45
N ALA A 116 6.40 -0.47 -7.91
CA ALA A 116 6.22 -1.83 -7.44
C ALA A 116 5.17 -1.99 -6.33
N ILE A 117 5.13 -1.08 -5.35
CA ILE A 117 4.16 -1.09 -4.24
C ILE A 117 2.73 -0.75 -4.71
N ASP A 118 2.59 0.02 -5.78
CA ASP A 118 1.28 0.40 -6.29
C ASP A 118 0.61 -0.72 -7.12
N HIS A 119 1.39 -1.71 -7.58
CA HIS A 119 0.86 -2.91 -8.23
C HIS A 119 0.19 -3.86 -7.22
N GLN A 120 -1.08 -4.20 -7.45
CA GLN A 120 -1.87 -5.02 -6.52
C GLN A 120 -1.52 -6.52 -6.57
N ASP A 121 -0.90 -6.99 -7.66
CA ASP A 121 -0.49 -8.38 -7.81
C ASP A 121 0.80 -8.65 -7.02
N SER A 122 0.64 -9.14 -5.80
CA SER A 122 1.76 -9.34 -4.89
C SER A 122 1.98 -10.80 -4.53
N PRO A 123 3.17 -11.36 -4.82
CA PRO A 123 3.53 -12.70 -4.35
C PRO A 123 3.60 -12.77 -2.81
N ILE A 124 3.76 -11.63 -2.13
CA ILE A 124 3.82 -11.53 -0.67
C ILE A 124 2.44 -11.84 -0.07
N ALA A 125 1.38 -11.18 -0.55
CA ALA A 125 0.03 -11.40 -0.05
C ALA A 125 -0.41 -12.86 -0.24
N ALA A 126 -0.16 -13.42 -1.43
CA ALA A 126 -0.45 -14.83 -1.71
C ALA A 126 0.33 -15.79 -0.81
N GLN A 127 1.56 -15.45 -0.42
CA GLN A 127 2.34 -16.23 0.55
C GLN A 127 1.75 -16.12 1.96
N ALA A 128 1.37 -14.92 2.41
CA ALA A 128 0.77 -14.70 3.72
C ALA A 128 -0.52 -15.50 3.91
N ASP A 129 -1.37 -15.59 2.88
CA ASP A 129 -2.58 -16.41 2.90
C ASP A 129 -2.26 -17.91 3.08
N ARG A 130 -1.17 -18.37 2.45
CA ARG A 130 -0.73 -19.77 2.57
C ARG A 130 -0.04 -20.05 3.89
N TRP A 131 0.67 -19.08 4.46
CA TRP A 131 1.60 -19.22 5.58
C TRP A 131 1.26 -18.30 6.74
N GLY A 132 0.02 -18.41 7.24
CA GLY A 132 -0.36 -17.79 8.51
C GLY A 132 0.36 -18.40 9.72
N PRO A 133 0.30 -17.73 10.89
CA PRO A 133 1.03 -18.15 12.10
C PRO A 133 0.80 -19.61 12.50
N ASP A 134 -0.45 -20.07 12.48
CA ASP A 134 -0.81 -21.45 12.86
C ASP A 134 -0.13 -22.49 11.96
N ARG A 135 -0.01 -22.21 10.66
CA ARG A 135 0.68 -23.11 9.73
C ARG A 135 2.19 -23.09 9.96
N VAL A 136 2.76 -21.92 10.21
CA VAL A 136 4.18 -21.79 10.57
C VAL A 136 4.47 -22.62 11.81
N GLU A 137 3.64 -22.51 12.86
CA GLU A 137 3.81 -23.33 14.06
C GLU A 137 3.69 -24.83 13.78
N GLN A 138 2.64 -25.24 13.08
CA GLN A 138 2.43 -26.65 12.73
C GLN A 138 3.64 -27.21 11.99
N HIS A 139 4.19 -26.44 11.05
CA HIS A 139 5.35 -26.84 10.28
C HIS A 139 6.63 -26.90 11.14
N LEU A 140 6.84 -25.92 12.03
CA LEU A 140 7.95 -25.95 12.99
C LEU A 140 7.90 -27.20 13.88
N ARG A 141 6.74 -27.54 14.43
CA ARG A 141 6.58 -28.76 15.25
C ARG A 141 6.91 -30.03 14.45
N ALA A 142 6.62 -30.06 13.16
CA ALA A 142 6.91 -31.19 12.29
C ALA A 142 8.41 -31.30 11.93
N ILE A 143 9.10 -30.17 11.73
CA ILE A 143 10.51 -30.13 11.33
C ILE A 143 11.47 -30.24 12.54
N PHE A 144 11.00 -29.90 13.74
CA PHE A 144 11.79 -29.98 14.98
C PHE A 144 11.12 -30.91 16.00
N PRO A 145 10.93 -32.21 15.69
CA PRO A 145 10.25 -33.15 16.59
C PRO A 145 10.98 -33.32 17.93
N GLU A 146 12.29 -33.05 17.98
CA GLU A 146 13.11 -33.15 19.19
C GLU A 146 12.90 -31.97 20.16
N ALA A 147 12.44 -30.81 19.65
CA ALA A 147 12.26 -29.59 20.44
C ALA A 147 11.13 -28.70 19.89
N PRO A 148 9.89 -29.21 19.73
CA PRO A 148 8.84 -28.55 18.95
C PRO A 148 8.40 -27.22 19.56
N GLU A 149 8.12 -27.20 20.87
CA GLU A 149 7.67 -25.98 21.55
C GLU A 149 8.80 -24.97 21.72
N THR A 150 10.05 -25.41 21.86
CA THR A 150 11.22 -24.52 21.88
C THR A 150 11.39 -23.84 20.52
N ALA A 151 11.22 -24.56 19.41
CA ALA A 151 11.28 -24.00 18.07
C ALA A 151 10.19 -22.94 17.87
N VAL A 152 8.94 -23.25 18.24
CA VAL A 152 7.82 -22.31 18.14
C VAL A 152 8.07 -21.07 19.00
N ALA A 153 8.48 -21.23 20.26
CA ALA A 153 8.75 -20.13 21.18
C ALA A 153 9.88 -19.22 20.66
N LEU A 154 10.97 -19.80 20.15
CA LEU A 154 12.06 -19.05 19.56
C LEU A 154 11.59 -18.22 18.36
N ILE A 155 10.90 -18.83 17.39
CA ILE A 155 10.48 -18.14 16.17
C ILE A 155 9.40 -17.08 16.45
N ARG A 156 8.49 -17.34 17.38
CA ARG A 156 7.55 -16.35 17.87
C ARG A 156 8.26 -15.14 18.46
N CYS A 157 9.38 -15.34 19.16
CA CYS A 157 10.15 -14.24 19.71
C CYS A 157 10.97 -13.49 18.64
N LEU A 158 11.64 -14.22 17.74
CA LEU A 158 12.52 -13.64 16.72
C LEU A 158 11.78 -12.87 15.63
N SER A 159 10.59 -13.34 15.26
CA SER A 159 9.88 -12.90 14.04
C SER A 159 8.38 -12.73 14.21
N ASN A 160 7.83 -12.97 15.41
CA ASN A 160 6.38 -13.04 15.62
C ASN A 160 5.68 -14.05 14.68
N LEU A 161 6.37 -15.14 14.31
CA LEU A 161 5.90 -16.14 13.34
C LEU A 161 5.60 -15.56 11.94
N ASP A 162 6.13 -14.38 11.62
CA ASP A 162 5.93 -13.70 10.33
C ASP A 162 7.10 -14.02 9.38
N PRO A 163 6.87 -14.74 8.28
CA PRO A 163 7.92 -15.04 7.29
C PRO A 163 8.55 -13.78 6.66
N MET A 164 7.82 -12.66 6.66
CA MET A 164 8.26 -11.38 6.11
C MET A 164 8.94 -10.48 7.16
N TRP A 165 9.27 -11.01 8.33
CA TRP A 165 9.95 -10.25 9.38
C TRP A 165 11.42 -9.99 9.03
N VAL A 166 11.76 -8.72 8.90
CA VAL A 166 13.12 -8.25 8.70
C VAL A 166 13.51 -7.36 9.87
N ARG A 167 14.71 -7.53 10.41
CA ARG A 167 15.25 -6.62 11.43
C ARG A 167 16.49 -5.93 10.91
N GLN A 168 16.57 -4.63 11.16
CA GLN A 168 17.82 -3.91 11.04
C GLN A 168 18.72 -4.30 12.23
N THR A 169 20.01 -4.49 11.98
CA THR A 169 21.00 -4.65 13.03
C THR A 169 21.85 -3.39 13.13
N ASP A 170 22.04 -2.90 14.36
CA ASP A 170 22.94 -1.78 14.67
C ASP A 170 24.42 -2.19 14.62
N GLU A 171 24.66 -3.48 14.36
CA GLU A 171 25.96 -4.09 14.12
C GLU A 171 26.54 -3.59 12.79
N GLU A 172 27.01 -2.34 12.80
CA GLU A 172 28.10 -1.86 11.95
C GLU A 172 29.37 -2.62 12.40
N VAL A 173 29.38 -3.94 12.23
CA VAL A 173 30.57 -4.74 12.49
C VAL A 173 31.56 -4.33 11.43
N ARG A 174 32.51 -3.47 11.81
CA ARG A 174 33.71 -3.21 11.04
C ARG A 174 34.49 -4.52 10.97
N THR A 175 34.20 -5.32 9.95
CA THR A 175 35.08 -6.42 9.56
C THR A 175 36.06 -5.87 8.54
N ASP A 176 37.33 -6.24 8.66
CA ASP A 176 38.36 -5.82 7.71
C ASP A 176 38.16 -6.49 6.32
N GLU A 177 37.12 -7.32 6.13
CA GLU A 177 36.98 -8.23 5.00
C GLU A 177 35.53 -8.41 4.47
N GLY A 178 34.55 -7.61 4.91
CA GLY A 178 33.17 -7.75 4.43
C GLY A 178 32.23 -6.61 4.81
N GLU A 179 31.37 -6.23 3.86
CA GLU A 179 30.29 -5.25 4.07
C GLU A 179 29.40 -5.70 5.25
N PRO A 180 29.13 -4.83 6.24
CA PRO A 180 28.31 -5.19 7.39
C PRO A 180 26.91 -5.61 6.94
N THR A 181 26.45 -6.78 7.39
CA THR A 181 25.07 -7.21 7.14
C THR A 181 24.14 -6.34 7.99
N THR A 182 23.45 -5.40 7.34
CA THR A 182 22.53 -4.47 8.01
C THR A 182 21.16 -5.09 8.32
N TRP A 183 20.88 -6.27 7.77
CA TRP A 183 19.57 -6.91 7.82
C TRP A 183 19.64 -8.36 8.26
N ARG A 184 18.63 -8.79 9.03
CA ARG A 184 18.34 -10.18 9.34
C ARG A 184 16.99 -10.58 8.78
N TRP A 185 16.90 -11.81 8.28
CA TRP A 185 15.84 -12.20 7.34
C TRP A 185 14.99 -13.37 7.84
N GLY A 186 13.67 -13.16 7.78
CA GLY A 186 12.65 -14.20 7.94
C GLY A 186 12.57 -14.79 9.33
N LEU A 187 11.94 -15.96 9.43
CA LEU A 187 11.59 -16.61 10.69
C LEU A 187 12.81 -16.81 11.62
N PHE A 188 13.91 -17.29 11.07
CA PHE A 188 15.16 -17.59 11.80
C PHE A 188 16.14 -16.41 11.86
N GLN A 189 15.76 -15.22 11.35
CA GLN A 189 16.60 -14.02 11.41
C GLN A 189 18.02 -14.28 10.87
N LEU A 190 18.11 -14.89 9.69
CA LEU A 190 19.37 -15.27 9.06
C LEU A 190 20.15 -14.03 8.57
N THR A 191 21.47 -14.05 8.62
CA THR A 191 22.33 -13.03 7.99
C THR A 191 22.51 -13.29 6.49
N ASP A 192 22.94 -12.29 5.72
CA ASP A 192 23.24 -12.48 4.29
C ASP A 192 24.32 -13.55 4.06
N GLN A 193 25.31 -13.65 4.96
CA GLN A 193 26.35 -14.67 4.88
C GLN A 193 25.76 -16.07 5.09
N GLN A 194 24.92 -16.27 6.12
CA GLN A 194 24.25 -17.55 6.36
C GLN A 194 23.35 -17.96 5.19
N ILE A 195 22.67 -17.00 4.57
CA ILE A 195 21.85 -17.22 3.38
C ILE A 195 22.70 -17.69 2.21
N LYS A 196 23.82 -17.00 1.95
CA LYS A 196 24.76 -17.35 0.88
C LYS A 196 25.38 -18.73 1.08
N ASP A 197 25.80 -19.04 2.30
CA ASP A 197 26.40 -20.35 2.65
C ASP A 197 25.40 -21.50 2.50
N SER A 198 24.10 -21.20 2.62
CA SER A 198 23.01 -22.16 2.40
C SER A 198 22.52 -22.18 0.95
N GLY A 199 23.21 -21.51 0.01
CA GLY A 199 22.85 -21.45 -1.41
C GLY A 199 21.58 -20.66 -1.72
N GLY A 200 21.19 -19.76 -0.81
CA GLY A 200 19.96 -18.97 -0.91
C GLY A 200 20.14 -17.54 -1.44
N SER A 201 19.04 -16.80 -1.41
CA SER A 201 18.97 -15.36 -1.66
C SER A 201 18.12 -14.69 -0.58
N ARG A 202 18.17 -13.35 -0.47
CA ARG A 202 17.29 -12.60 0.45
C ARG A 202 15.80 -12.91 0.20
N ARG A 203 15.41 -13.10 -1.06
CA ARG A 203 14.05 -13.53 -1.41
C ARG A 203 13.72 -14.93 -0.88
N SER A 204 14.62 -15.91 -1.03
CA SER A 204 14.37 -17.26 -0.50
C SER A 204 14.39 -17.28 1.04
N ALA A 205 15.15 -16.39 1.67
CA ALA A 205 15.10 -16.24 3.12
C ALA A 205 13.75 -15.70 3.63
N LEU A 206 12.93 -15.09 2.77
CA LEU A 206 11.55 -14.71 3.09
C LEU A 206 10.53 -15.79 2.68
N ASP A 207 10.96 -16.87 2.02
CA ASP A 207 10.13 -18.05 1.80
C ASP A 207 10.14 -18.91 3.08
N PRO A 208 8.98 -19.16 3.70
CA PRO A 208 8.92 -19.82 5.00
C PRO A 208 9.45 -21.26 4.97
N GLU A 209 9.22 -22.02 3.89
CA GLU A 209 9.76 -23.37 3.82
C GLU A 209 11.28 -23.37 3.74
N TRP A 210 11.84 -22.54 2.86
CA TRP A 210 13.28 -22.42 2.71
C TRP A 210 13.93 -21.92 4.01
N ASN A 211 13.35 -20.90 4.65
CA ASN A 211 13.87 -20.35 5.89
C ASN A 211 13.83 -21.37 7.04
N ILE A 212 12.75 -22.14 7.17
CA ILE A 212 12.62 -23.21 8.18
C ILE A 212 13.63 -24.34 7.93
N ARG A 213 13.81 -24.77 6.67
CA ARG A 213 14.84 -25.76 6.32
C ARG A 213 16.25 -25.27 6.64
N ALA A 214 16.58 -24.04 6.28
CA ALA A 214 17.88 -23.46 6.62
C ALA A 214 18.09 -23.39 8.16
N GLY A 215 17.04 -23.06 8.92
CA GLY A 215 17.05 -23.12 10.38
C GLY A 215 17.28 -24.54 10.92
N ARG A 216 16.69 -25.56 10.29
CA ARG A 216 16.92 -26.98 10.65
C ARG A 216 18.36 -27.39 10.38
N ASP A 217 18.92 -27.04 9.23
CA ASP A 217 20.30 -27.36 8.88
C ASP A 217 21.29 -26.71 9.87
N PHE A 218 21.00 -25.49 10.32
CA PHE A 218 21.79 -24.83 11.36
C PHE A 218 21.65 -25.54 12.72
N TRP A 219 20.43 -25.95 13.09
CA TRP A 219 20.17 -26.67 14.33
C TRP A 219 20.94 -28.00 14.38
N GLU A 220 20.95 -28.76 13.29
CA GLU A 220 21.67 -30.04 13.20
C GLU A 220 23.18 -29.88 13.36
N ARG A 221 23.77 -28.88 12.69
CA ARG A 221 25.21 -28.60 12.79
C ARG A 221 25.65 -28.18 14.19
N ASN A 222 24.78 -27.48 14.93
CA ASN A 222 25.10 -26.95 16.26
C ASN A 222 24.51 -27.78 17.41
N GLN A 223 23.86 -28.90 17.11
CA GLN A 223 23.14 -29.74 18.08
C GLN A 223 22.14 -28.95 18.94
N GLY A 224 21.45 -27.97 18.34
CA GLY A 224 20.60 -27.02 19.05
C GLY A 224 20.51 -25.67 18.35
N PHE A 225 19.76 -24.74 18.95
CA PHE A 225 19.63 -23.37 18.42
C PHE A 225 20.87 -22.49 18.65
N GLY A 226 21.97 -23.04 19.20
CA GLY A 226 23.21 -22.30 19.41
C GLY A 226 23.02 -21.04 20.25
N SER A 227 23.57 -19.91 19.79
CA SER A 227 23.41 -18.59 20.41
C SER A 227 22.17 -17.83 19.93
N SER A 228 21.28 -18.45 19.15
CA SER A 228 20.00 -17.86 18.75
C SER A 228 19.14 -17.61 19.99
N THR A 229 19.32 -16.44 20.56
CA THR A 229 18.66 -15.97 21.77
C THR A 229 17.79 -14.79 21.41
N CYS A 230 16.63 -14.74 22.04
CA CYS A 230 15.80 -13.56 22.03
C CYS A 230 16.15 -12.77 23.30
N HIS A 231 16.57 -11.52 23.14
CA HIS A 231 16.86 -10.60 24.23
C HIS A 231 15.77 -9.52 24.29
#